data_AF-A0A940ZAF0-F1
#
_entry.id   AF-A0A940ZAF0-F1
#
_cell.length_a   1.000
_cell.length_b   1.000
_cell.length_c   1.000
_cell.angle_alpha   90.00
_cell.angle_beta   90.00
_cell.angle_gamma   90.00
#
_symmetry.space_group_name_H-M   'P 1'
#
loop_
_entity.id
_entity.type
_entity.pdbx_description
1 polymer ?
#
loop_
_entity_poly.entity_id
_entity_poly.type
_entity_poly.pdbx_seq_one_letter_code
_entity_poly.pdbx_strand_id
1 'polypeptide(L)'
;MIVIVIFQSEIRQVLERMSPVRFFIGRPEALDRLVLEEVVRTVFELAQKRIGALVVFQRRDILEDYLKGGIPLGGRVSYEVLTSIFLPNSPAHDGAVIIHEGQIVAMGCYLPLSDNMTLPRNYGTRHRAGIGITERGDAVSLIVSEERGEVMLAFEGRIRRMANPSELQGQLESLLVKPEQTKGRWQAALTSNLVPKIATFVLVFALWLFIAGQHRAELRITVPLEFRNVPANMEISGEGANKVEVGIRGSRGMIFGITPDQVRAFVDLSQAAPGQNYFRLTVDNIRAPLGMEITKISPASIRLHLDAVKTQSVPIKAKLTGKLPQTLSLKSVGVEPAFVILQGPESILAKIREVFTDPIDLSSIPEDRKIPIGLDIDSPQIHLAAGQPSQVTVDIKLEQLP
;
A
#
# COMPACT_ATOMS: atom_id res chain seq x y z
N MET A 1 10.64 -5.86 -12.94
CA MET A 1 10.50 -4.55 -13.62
C MET A 1 10.02 -4.66 -15.08
N ILE A 2 10.27 -5.78 -15.77
CA ILE A 2 9.87 -5.99 -17.18
C ILE A 2 8.34 -6.14 -17.38
N VAL A 3 7.62 -6.73 -16.42
CA VAL A 3 6.15 -6.92 -16.51
C VAL A 3 5.37 -5.58 -16.53
N ILE A 4 5.84 -4.56 -15.81
CA ILE A 4 5.16 -3.24 -15.75
C ILE A 4 5.33 -2.46 -17.07
N VAL A 5 6.42 -2.69 -17.81
CA VAL A 5 6.69 -2.00 -19.07
C VAL A 5 5.82 -2.57 -20.21
N ILE A 6 5.54 -3.88 -20.21
CA ILE A 6 4.68 -4.51 -21.22
C ILE A 6 3.23 -4.02 -21.05
N PHE A 7 2.73 -4.01 -19.82
CA PHE A 7 1.38 -3.52 -19.49
C PHE A 7 1.19 -2.01 -19.59
N GLN A 8 2.26 -1.23 -19.77
CA GLN A 8 2.12 0.23 -19.83
C GLN A 8 1.35 0.68 -21.09
N SER A 9 1.42 -0.08 -22.18
CA SER A 9 0.70 0.21 -23.42
C SER A 9 -0.78 -0.20 -23.35
N GLU A 10 -1.07 -1.37 -22.77
CA GLU A 10 -2.42 -1.89 -22.61
C GLU A 10 -3.21 -1.11 -21.54
N ILE A 11 -2.57 -0.76 -20.43
CA ILE A 11 -3.17 0.10 -19.40
C ILE A 11 -3.44 1.49 -19.99
N ARG A 12 -2.53 2.04 -20.81
CA ARG A 12 -2.77 3.31 -21.50
C ARG A 12 -4.00 3.24 -22.41
N GLN A 13 -4.15 2.18 -23.22
CA GLN A 13 -5.33 2.01 -24.07
C GLN A 13 -6.63 1.85 -23.28
N VAL A 14 -6.61 1.13 -22.15
CA VAL A 14 -7.78 1.00 -21.28
C VAL A 14 -8.07 2.30 -20.52
N LEU A 15 -7.07 3.04 -20.05
CA LEU A 15 -7.24 4.34 -19.41
C LEU A 15 -7.65 5.44 -20.40
N GLU A 16 -7.23 5.37 -21.67
CA GLU A 16 -7.70 6.26 -22.73
C GLU A 16 -9.16 5.94 -23.10
N ARG A 17 -9.56 4.66 -23.10
CA ARG A 17 -10.95 4.21 -23.24
C ARG A 17 -11.83 4.58 -22.03
N MET A 18 -11.25 4.68 -20.84
CA MET A 18 -11.95 4.97 -19.58
C MET A 18 -11.63 6.36 -19.00
N SER A 19 -11.03 7.28 -19.78
CA SER A 19 -10.67 8.60 -19.28
C SER A 19 -11.94 9.40 -18.97
N PRO A 20 -12.23 9.70 -17.68
CA PRO A 20 -13.38 10.54 -17.31
C PRO A 20 -13.21 11.96 -17.84
N VAL A 21 -12.00 12.35 -18.24
CA VAL A 21 -11.69 13.70 -18.74
C VAL A 21 -12.36 13.96 -20.10
N ARG A 22 -12.58 12.94 -20.94
CA ARG A 22 -13.43 13.05 -22.16
C ARG A 22 -14.92 13.21 -21.83
N PHE A 23 -15.34 12.94 -20.60
CA PHE A 23 -16.73 13.14 -20.15
C PHE A 23 -16.97 14.56 -19.63
N PHE A 24 -15.92 15.27 -19.18
CA PHE A 24 -15.98 16.63 -18.65
C PHE A 24 -15.53 17.71 -19.64
N ILE A 25 -14.65 17.38 -20.58
CA ILE A 25 -14.33 18.25 -21.73
C ILE A 25 -15.38 17.94 -22.81
N GLY A 26 -16.16 18.95 -23.18
CA GLY A 26 -17.32 18.90 -24.07
C GLY A 26 -17.40 17.67 -24.98
N ARG A 27 -18.49 16.91 -24.82
CA ARG A 27 -18.91 15.92 -25.82
C ARG A 27 -18.72 16.52 -27.22
N PRO A 28 -18.15 15.79 -28.20
CA PRO A 28 -18.61 15.95 -29.56
C PRO A 28 -20.06 15.48 -29.53
N GLU A 29 -20.97 16.41 -29.21
CA GLU A 29 -22.40 16.22 -29.38
C GLU A 29 -22.64 15.83 -30.84
N ALA A 30 -23.56 14.88 -31.00
CA ALA A 30 -24.10 14.35 -32.25
C ALA A 30 -23.67 15.08 -33.52
N LEU A 31 -23.02 14.37 -34.46
CA LEU A 31 -22.72 14.80 -35.83
C LEU A 31 -23.48 16.09 -36.20
N ASP A 32 -22.79 17.23 -36.12
CA ASP A 32 -23.42 18.54 -36.32
C ASP A 32 -24.23 18.51 -37.62
N ARG A 33 -25.47 19.01 -37.59
CA ARG A 33 -26.31 19.11 -38.80
C ARG A 33 -25.55 19.76 -39.96
N LEU A 34 -24.66 20.70 -39.64
CA LEU A 34 -23.74 21.35 -40.57
C LEU A 34 -22.80 20.36 -41.30
N VAL A 35 -22.27 19.35 -40.61
CA VAL A 35 -21.43 18.31 -41.23
C VAL A 35 -22.26 17.45 -42.19
N LEU A 36 -23.49 17.11 -41.82
CA LEU A 36 -24.41 16.39 -42.71
C LEU A 36 -24.75 17.20 -43.95
N GLU A 37 -25.04 18.49 -43.80
CA GLU A 37 -25.29 19.42 -44.91
C GLU A 37 -24.11 19.48 -45.88
N GLU A 38 -22.88 19.57 -45.37
CA GLU A 38 -21.66 19.56 -46.18
C GLU A 38 -21.50 18.23 -46.96
N VAL A 39 -21.74 17.08 -46.33
CA VAL A 39 -21.68 15.77 -47.01
C VAL A 39 -22.76 15.66 -48.09
N VAL A 40 -24.01 16.01 -47.75
CA VAL A 40 -25.17 15.96 -48.67
C VAL A 40 -24.89 16.84 -49.89
N ARG A 41 -24.46 18.08 -49.68
CA ARG A 41 -24.08 19.01 -50.75
C ARG A 41 -23.01 18.38 -51.66
N THR A 42 -21.96 17.82 -51.07
CA THR A 42 -20.84 17.22 -51.81
C THR A 42 -21.30 16.05 -52.67
N VAL A 43 -22.05 15.09 -52.11
CA VAL A 43 -22.42 13.88 -52.86
C VAL A 43 -23.35 14.15 -54.03
N PHE A 44 -24.27 15.11 -53.89
CA PHE A 44 -25.16 15.49 -54.99
C PHE A 44 -24.42 16.22 -56.10
N GLU A 45 -23.39 17.00 -55.77
CA GLU A 45 -22.55 17.62 -56.80
C GLU A 45 -21.66 16.59 -57.50
N LEU A 46 -21.03 15.67 -56.76
CA LEU A 46 -20.26 14.57 -57.35
C LEU A 46 -21.15 13.70 -58.26
N ALA A 47 -22.41 13.47 -57.86
CA ALA A 47 -23.38 12.75 -58.67
C ALA A 47 -23.71 13.46 -59.99
N GLN A 48 -23.91 14.79 -59.97
CA GLN A 48 -24.10 15.58 -61.19
C GLN A 48 -22.90 15.52 -62.13
N LYS A 49 -21.69 15.50 -61.56
CA LYS A 49 -20.42 15.36 -62.29
C LYS A 49 -20.08 13.91 -62.66
N ARG A 50 -20.91 12.93 -62.27
CA ARG A 50 -20.67 11.49 -62.42
C ARG A 50 -19.33 11.02 -61.85
N ILE A 51 -18.95 11.59 -60.71
CA ILE A 51 -17.76 11.20 -59.97
C ILE A 51 -18.17 10.20 -58.88
N GLY A 52 -17.54 9.03 -58.88
CA GLY A 52 -17.80 7.98 -57.90
C GLY A 52 -17.31 8.36 -56.50
N ALA A 53 -18.15 8.11 -55.49
CA ALA A 53 -17.80 8.41 -54.11
C ALA A 53 -18.33 7.33 -53.17
N LEU A 54 -17.61 7.10 -52.08
CA LEU A 54 -17.99 6.16 -51.03
C LEU A 54 -17.62 6.76 -49.68
N VAL A 55 -18.64 7.20 -48.93
CA VAL A 55 -18.48 7.78 -47.60
C VAL A 55 -19.12 6.82 -46.60
N VAL A 56 -18.44 6.53 -45.50
CA VAL A 56 -18.92 5.64 -44.45
C VAL A 56 -18.93 6.39 -43.13
N PHE A 57 -20.07 6.40 -42.47
CA PHE A 57 -20.24 6.94 -41.13
C PHE A 57 -20.12 5.83 -40.11
N GLN A 58 -19.10 5.92 -39.26
CA GLN A 58 -18.90 5.04 -38.12
C GLN A 58 -19.81 5.45 -36.97
N ARG A 59 -20.62 4.50 -36.49
CA ARG A 59 -21.53 4.70 -35.35
C ARG A 59 -20.95 4.09 -34.08
N ARG A 60 -21.48 2.96 -33.61
CA ARG A 60 -21.08 2.33 -32.33
C ARG A 60 -19.97 1.32 -32.53
N ASP A 61 -20.00 0.62 -33.66
CA ASP A 61 -19.02 -0.41 -33.96
C ASP A 61 -17.72 0.22 -34.46
N ILE A 62 -16.60 -0.32 -33.98
CA ILE A 62 -15.25 0.06 -34.40
C ILE A 62 -15.04 -0.54 -35.78
N LEU A 63 -14.82 0.30 -36.80
CA LEU A 63 -14.73 -0.16 -38.19
C LEU A 63 -13.32 -0.59 -38.58
N GLU A 64 -12.31 -0.16 -37.83
CA GLU A 64 -10.88 -0.34 -38.10
C GLU A 64 -10.50 -1.82 -38.35
N ASP A 65 -11.18 -2.76 -37.69
CA ASP A 65 -10.95 -4.21 -37.86
C ASP A 65 -11.42 -4.73 -39.23
N TYR A 66 -12.30 -4.00 -39.92
CA TYR A 66 -12.84 -4.35 -41.23
C TYR A 66 -12.18 -3.58 -42.38
N LEU A 67 -11.48 -2.48 -42.08
CA LEU A 67 -10.81 -1.64 -43.07
C LEU A 67 -9.47 -2.26 -43.47
N LYS A 68 -9.19 -2.29 -44.77
CA LYS A 68 -7.86 -2.62 -45.29
C LYS A 68 -7.22 -1.39 -45.93
N GLY A 69 -5.95 -1.15 -45.64
CA GLY A 69 -5.25 0.03 -46.13
C GLY A 69 -5.82 1.34 -45.58
N GLY A 70 -5.85 2.39 -46.40
CA GLY A 70 -6.31 3.72 -46.02
C GLY A 70 -5.19 4.64 -45.52
N ILE A 71 -5.39 5.94 -45.71
CA ILE A 71 -4.50 7.00 -45.27
C ILE A 71 -5.21 7.75 -44.13
N PRO A 72 -4.65 7.77 -42.90
CA PRO A 72 -5.22 8.56 -41.81
C PRO A 72 -5.10 10.05 -42.14
N LEU A 73 -6.18 10.80 -41.96
CA LEU A 73 -6.23 12.24 -42.27
C LEU A 73 -6.44 13.10 -41.02
N GLY A 74 -7.40 12.72 -40.15
CA GLY A 74 -7.74 13.50 -38.96
C GLY A 74 -8.24 14.92 -39.27
N GLY A 75 -9.04 15.07 -40.32
CA GLY A 75 -9.50 16.37 -40.86
C GLY A 75 -10.94 16.71 -40.51
N ARG A 76 -11.29 18.00 -40.56
CA ARG A 76 -12.71 18.43 -40.53
C ARG A 76 -13.38 18.06 -41.85
N VAL A 77 -14.66 17.72 -41.78
CA VAL A 77 -15.48 17.52 -42.97
C VAL A 77 -15.81 18.89 -43.56
N SER A 78 -15.44 19.12 -44.82
CA SER A 78 -15.90 20.25 -45.63
C SER A 78 -16.11 19.80 -47.07
N TYR A 79 -16.95 20.53 -47.79
CA TYR A 79 -17.20 20.32 -49.21
C TYR A 79 -15.91 20.27 -50.06
N GLU A 80 -14.95 21.17 -49.81
CA GLU A 80 -13.69 21.24 -50.55
C GLU A 80 -12.83 19.99 -50.32
N VAL A 81 -12.76 19.52 -49.07
CA VAL A 81 -11.96 18.34 -48.70
C VAL A 81 -12.55 17.09 -49.33
N LEU A 82 -13.86 16.85 -49.17
CA LEU A 82 -14.52 15.67 -49.74
C LEU A 82 -14.45 15.67 -51.26
N THR A 83 -14.69 16.81 -51.91
CA THR A 83 -14.59 16.93 -53.36
C THR A 83 -13.18 16.58 -53.82
N SER A 84 -12.15 17.14 -53.18
CA SER A 84 -10.74 16.88 -53.52
C SER A 84 -10.36 15.40 -53.38
N ILE A 85 -10.84 14.73 -52.33
CA ILE A 85 -10.56 13.29 -52.12
C ILE A 85 -11.10 12.44 -53.27
N PHE A 86 -12.33 12.71 -53.72
CA PHE A 86 -13.00 11.91 -54.76
C PHE A 86 -12.69 12.36 -56.20
N LEU A 87 -11.89 13.40 -56.42
CA LEU A 87 -11.49 13.80 -57.76
C LEU A 87 -10.82 12.63 -58.51
N PRO A 88 -11.16 12.41 -59.80
CA PRO A 88 -10.46 11.42 -60.62
C PRO A 88 -8.95 11.66 -60.62
N ASN A 89 -8.17 10.58 -60.48
CA ASN A 89 -6.70 10.58 -60.41
C ASN A 89 -6.08 11.05 -59.06
N SER A 90 -6.88 11.37 -58.04
CA SER A 90 -6.36 11.58 -56.69
C SER A 90 -5.87 10.26 -56.08
N PRO A 91 -4.74 10.19 -55.35
CA PRO A 91 -4.27 8.93 -54.74
C PRO A 91 -5.29 8.22 -53.82
N ALA A 92 -6.30 8.94 -53.32
CA ALA A 92 -7.31 8.42 -52.40
C ALA A 92 -8.72 8.25 -52.99
N HIS A 93 -8.93 8.55 -54.28
CA HIS A 93 -10.25 8.43 -54.91
C HIS A 93 -10.75 6.98 -55.06
N ASP A 94 -9.81 6.03 -54.96
CA ASP A 94 -10.09 4.60 -55.02
C ASP A 94 -10.19 4.04 -53.60
N GLY A 95 -11.38 4.12 -53.02
CA GLY A 95 -11.68 3.63 -51.68
C GLY A 95 -12.75 4.46 -50.97
N ALA A 96 -12.97 4.14 -49.70
CA ALA A 96 -13.92 4.79 -48.83
C ALA A 96 -13.27 5.90 -48.00
N VAL A 97 -14.05 6.95 -47.74
CA VAL A 97 -13.78 7.95 -46.69
C VAL A 97 -14.55 7.55 -45.45
N ILE A 98 -13.86 7.48 -44.31
CA ILE A 98 -14.46 7.11 -43.02
C ILE A 98 -14.64 8.38 -42.19
N ILE A 99 -15.89 8.64 -41.81
CA ILE A 99 -16.28 9.76 -40.95
C ILE A 99 -16.72 9.21 -39.60
N HIS A 100 -16.11 9.72 -38.53
CA HIS A 100 -16.47 9.39 -37.15
C HIS A 100 -16.53 10.69 -36.33
N GLU A 101 -17.59 10.85 -35.53
CA GLU A 101 -17.80 12.04 -34.67
C GLU A 101 -17.61 13.39 -35.41
N GLY A 102 -18.03 13.47 -36.68
CA GLY A 102 -17.94 14.68 -37.49
C GLY A 102 -16.56 14.98 -38.09
N GLN A 103 -15.62 14.04 -37.99
CA GLN A 103 -14.27 14.18 -38.54
C GLN A 103 -13.98 13.08 -39.56
N ILE A 104 -13.16 13.40 -40.56
CA ILE A 104 -12.59 12.43 -41.49
C ILE A 104 -11.43 11.72 -40.78
N VAL A 105 -11.64 10.46 -40.42
CA VAL A 105 -10.63 9.63 -39.77
C VAL A 105 -9.61 9.15 -40.79
N ALA A 106 -10.09 8.60 -41.91
CA ALA A 106 -9.26 8.03 -42.95
C ALA A 106 -9.91 8.15 -44.34
N MET A 107 -9.09 8.08 -45.38
CA MET A 107 -9.51 8.10 -46.80
C MET A 107 -8.81 6.99 -47.59
N GLY A 108 -9.38 6.58 -48.72
CA GLY A 108 -8.83 5.49 -49.53
C GLY A 108 -8.88 4.12 -48.84
N CYS A 109 -9.86 3.90 -47.95
CA CYS A 109 -10.00 2.63 -47.23
C CYS A 109 -10.69 1.58 -48.09
N TYR A 110 -10.13 0.37 -48.15
CA TYR A 110 -10.80 -0.76 -48.81
C TYR A 110 -11.76 -1.42 -47.83
N LEU A 111 -13.03 -1.46 -48.20
CA LEU A 111 -14.09 -2.10 -47.43
C LEU A 111 -14.32 -3.54 -47.93
N PRO A 112 -14.83 -4.41 -47.06
CA PRO A 112 -15.17 -5.75 -47.48
C PRO A 112 -16.45 -5.73 -48.34
N LEU A 113 -16.47 -6.53 -49.40
CA LEU A 113 -17.60 -6.60 -50.33
C LEU A 113 -18.74 -7.44 -49.74
N SER A 114 -19.97 -7.16 -50.16
CA SER A 114 -21.14 -8.03 -49.91
C SER A 114 -21.13 -9.22 -50.87
N ASP A 115 -21.32 -10.42 -50.30
CA ASP A 115 -21.42 -11.69 -51.02
C ASP A 115 -22.87 -11.99 -51.48
N ASN A 116 -23.79 -11.05 -51.27
CA ASN A 116 -25.19 -11.23 -51.60
C ASN A 116 -25.40 -11.30 -53.14
N MET A 117 -25.72 -12.50 -53.64
CA MET A 117 -25.95 -12.78 -55.07
C MET A 117 -27.27 -12.19 -55.59
N THR A 118 -28.17 -11.76 -54.71
CA THR A 118 -29.45 -11.13 -55.08
C THR A 118 -29.32 -9.65 -55.43
N LEU A 119 -28.14 -9.05 -55.21
CA LEU A 119 -27.88 -7.66 -55.57
C LEU A 119 -27.93 -7.45 -57.10
N PRO A 120 -28.48 -6.32 -57.58
CA PRO A 120 -28.53 -6.00 -59.00
C PRO A 120 -27.18 -6.15 -59.71
N ARG A 121 -27.18 -6.74 -60.91
CA ARG A 121 -25.94 -6.96 -61.69
C ARG A 121 -25.20 -5.68 -62.08
N ASN A 122 -25.91 -4.57 -62.13
CA ASN A 122 -25.37 -3.25 -62.43
C ASN A 122 -24.79 -2.52 -61.20
N TYR A 123 -24.66 -3.19 -60.05
CA TYR A 123 -23.98 -2.65 -58.88
C TYR A 123 -22.49 -3.00 -58.92
N GLY A 124 -21.68 -1.99 -59.20
CA GLY A 124 -20.21 -2.07 -59.17
C GLY A 124 -19.62 -2.24 -57.77
N THR A 125 -18.28 -2.23 -57.69
CA THR A 125 -17.50 -2.52 -56.48
C THR A 125 -17.81 -1.58 -55.32
N ARG A 126 -17.95 -0.27 -55.56
CA ARG A 126 -18.31 0.71 -54.49
C ARG A 126 -19.68 0.43 -53.85
N HIS A 127 -20.66 -0.02 -54.64
CA HIS A 127 -21.97 -0.41 -54.11
C HIS A 127 -21.86 -1.63 -53.21
N ARG A 128 -21.14 -2.67 -53.67
CA ARG A 128 -20.93 -3.90 -52.90
C ARG A 128 -20.11 -3.65 -51.64
N ALA A 129 -19.11 -2.78 -51.70
CA ALA A 129 -18.30 -2.34 -50.57
C ALA A 129 -19.15 -1.59 -49.53
N GLY A 130 -19.95 -0.61 -49.99
CA GLY A 130 -20.84 0.14 -49.11
C GLY A 130 -21.91 -0.72 -48.46
N ILE A 131 -22.45 -1.73 -49.15
CA ILE A 131 -23.38 -2.70 -48.54
C ILE A 131 -22.63 -3.60 -47.56
N GLY A 132 -21.49 -4.15 -47.97
CA GLY A 132 -20.73 -5.14 -47.20
C GLY A 132 -20.18 -4.64 -45.87
N ILE A 133 -19.88 -3.34 -45.74
CA ILE A 133 -19.52 -2.75 -44.44
C ILE A 133 -20.73 -2.65 -43.51
N THR A 134 -21.93 -2.38 -44.04
CA THR A 134 -23.17 -2.29 -43.26
C THR A 134 -23.79 -3.65 -42.92
N GLU A 135 -23.31 -4.73 -43.54
CA GLU A 135 -23.64 -6.12 -43.16
C GLU A 135 -22.82 -6.60 -41.95
N ARG A 136 -21.61 -6.05 -41.77
CA ARG A 136 -20.65 -6.47 -40.73
C ARG A 136 -20.69 -5.62 -39.46
N GLY A 137 -21.34 -4.47 -39.52
CA GLY A 137 -21.50 -3.60 -38.37
C GLY A 137 -22.58 -2.56 -38.58
N ASP A 138 -22.74 -1.71 -37.59
CA ASP A 138 -23.78 -0.70 -37.54
C ASP A 138 -23.47 0.56 -38.37
N ALA A 139 -22.54 0.51 -39.32
CA ALA A 139 -22.18 1.64 -40.17
C ALA A 139 -23.33 2.10 -41.09
N VAL A 140 -23.26 3.35 -41.52
CA VAL A 140 -24.10 3.90 -42.60
C VAL A 140 -23.19 4.29 -43.75
N SER A 141 -23.45 3.80 -44.95
CA SER A 141 -22.64 4.09 -46.13
C SER A 141 -23.42 4.88 -47.17
N LEU A 142 -22.79 5.93 -47.71
CA LEU A 142 -23.31 6.79 -48.75
C LEU A 142 -22.46 6.60 -50.01
N ILE A 143 -23.12 6.22 -51.10
CA ILE A 143 -22.50 5.76 -52.34
C ILE A 143 -22.97 6.67 -53.48
N VAL A 144 -22.03 7.15 -54.30
CA VAL A 144 -22.32 7.85 -55.55
C VAL A 144 -21.87 6.99 -56.72
N SER A 145 -22.78 6.70 -57.65
CA SER A 145 -22.49 5.92 -58.85
C SER A 145 -21.79 6.79 -59.90
N GLU A 146 -20.58 6.39 -60.31
CA GLU A 146 -19.85 7.03 -61.41
C GLU A 146 -20.51 6.80 -62.78
N GLU A 147 -21.22 5.68 -62.96
CA GLU A 147 -21.88 5.37 -64.22
C GLU A 147 -23.21 6.12 -64.39
N ARG A 148 -24.00 6.18 -63.31
CA ARG A 148 -25.41 6.66 -63.36
C ARG A 148 -25.61 8.03 -62.74
N GLY A 149 -24.65 8.54 -61.96
CA GLY A 149 -24.82 9.78 -61.18
C GLY A 149 -25.92 9.65 -60.13
N GLU A 150 -26.10 8.46 -59.55
CA GLU A 150 -27.12 8.20 -58.53
C GLU A 150 -26.51 8.21 -57.14
N VAL A 151 -27.20 8.83 -56.18
CA VAL A 151 -26.86 8.79 -54.76
C VAL A 151 -27.66 7.68 -54.08
N MET A 152 -26.96 6.77 -53.40
CA MET A 152 -27.55 5.65 -52.68
C MET A 152 -27.06 5.60 -51.24
N LEU A 153 -27.96 5.27 -50.33
CA LEU A 153 -27.70 5.12 -48.91
C LEU A 153 -27.84 3.64 -48.55
N ALA A 154 -26.80 3.07 -47.95
CA ALA A 154 -26.77 1.72 -47.42
C ALA A 154 -26.69 1.73 -45.89
N PHE A 155 -27.48 0.88 -45.24
CA PHE A 155 -27.49 0.65 -43.80
C PHE A 155 -28.16 -0.70 -43.52
N GLU A 156 -27.66 -1.43 -42.51
CA GLU A 156 -28.18 -2.76 -42.12
C GLU A 156 -28.26 -3.74 -43.29
N GLY A 157 -27.26 -3.72 -44.19
CA GLY A 157 -27.20 -4.57 -45.39
C GLY A 157 -28.25 -4.25 -46.47
N ARG A 158 -29.04 -3.19 -46.30
CA ARG A 158 -30.01 -2.71 -47.30
C ARG A 158 -29.45 -1.48 -48.00
N ILE A 159 -29.89 -1.24 -49.24
CA ILE A 159 -29.52 -0.07 -50.02
C ILE A 159 -30.76 0.60 -50.60
N ARG A 160 -30.82 1.93 -50.54
CA ARG A 160 -31.94 2.75 -51.03
C ARG A 160 -31.42 3.94 -51.82
N ARG A 161 -32.04 4.23 -52.96
CA ARG A 161 -31.77 5.44 -53.75
C ARG A 161 -32.37 6.67 -53.08
N MET A 162 -31.60 7.75 -53.04
CA MET A 162 -32.04 9.06 -52.55
C MET A 162 -32.28 9.99 -53.73
N ALA A 163 -33.50 10.50 -53.87
CA ALA A 163 -33.88 11.28 -55.05
C ALA A 163 -33.47 12.75 -54.96
N ASN A 164 -33.48 13.31 -53.75
CA ASN A 164 -33.17 14.73 -53.53
C ASN A 164 -32.36 14.96 -52.24
N PRO A 165 -31.66 16.10 -52.11
CA PRO A 165 -30.86 16.44 -50.94
C PRO A 165 -31.65 16.39 -49.62
N SER A 166 -32.89 16.88 -49.61
CA SER A 166 -33.73 16.94 -48.41
C SER A 166 -34.10 15.54 -47.89
N GLU A 167 -34.38 14.59 -48.78
CA GLU A 167 -34.66 13.19 -48.45
C GLU A 167 -33.42 12.55 -47.81
N LEU A 168 -32.24 12.72 -48.41
CA LEU A 168 -30.99 12.18 -47.87
C LEU A 168 -30.68 12.79 -46.50
N GLN A 169 -30.81 14.11 -46.36
CA GLN A 169 -30.54 14.80 -45.10
C GLN A 169 -31.44 14.29 -43.97
N GLY A 170 -32.76 14.19 -44.21
CA GLY A 170 -33.69 13.66 -43.21
C GLY A 170 -33.40 12.20 -42.83
N GLN A 171 -32.99 11.36 -43.80
CA GLN A 171 -32.59 9.98 -43.52
C GLN A 171 -31.29 9.91 -42.71
N LEU A 172 -30.26 10.67 -43.09
CA LEU A 172 -28.99 10.71 -42.34
C LEU A 172 -29.18 11.25 -40.93
N GLU A 173 -29.98 12.29 -40.74
CA GLU A 173 -30.34 12.80 -39.41
C GLU A 173 -31.01 11.72 -38.58
N SER A 174 -31.99 10.99 -39.12
CA SER A 174 -32.66 9.92 -38.39
C SER A 174 -31.73 8.76 -37.99
N LEU A 175 -30.70 8.48 -38.80
CA LEU A 175 -29.78 7.34 -38.60
C LEU A 175 -28.54 7.69 -37.77
N LEU A 176 -28.10 8.94 -37.79
CA LEU A 176 -26.82 9.40 -37.23
C LEU A 176 -26.99 10.41 -36.09
N VAL A 177 -28.06 11.21 -36.09
CA VAL A 177 -28.35 12.17 -35.02
C VAL A 177 -29.25 11.48 -34.00
N LYS A 178 -28.73 11.27 -32.79
CA LYS A 178 -29.58 10.82 -31.68
C LYS A 178 -30.65 11.88 -31.45
N PRO A 179 -31.95 11.52 -31.35
CA PRO A 179 -32.98 12.50 -31.05
C PRO A 179 -32.57 13.25 -29.78
N GLU A 180 -32.63 14.58 -29.86
CA GLU A 180 -32.30 15.49 -28.79
C GLU A 180 -33.02 15.01 -27.53
N GLN A 181 -32.28 14.36 -26.62
CA GLN A 181 -32.87 13.89 -25.38
C GLN A 181 -33.16 15.13 -24.55
N THR A 182 -34.41 15.59 -24.63
CA THR A 182 -35.01 16.56 -23.71
C THR A 182 -34.53 16.22 -22.29
N LYS A 183 -33.88 17.20 -21.65
CA LYS A 183 -33.16 17.18 -20.37
C LYS A 183 -33.98 16.70 -19.14
N GLY A 184 -35.12 16.02 -19.30
CA GLY A 184 -36.01 15.59 -18.21
C GLY A 184 -35.97 14.11 -17.79
N ARG A 185 -35.31 13.19 -18.51
CA ARG A 185 -35.42 11.73 -18.24
C ARG A 185 -34.51 11.16 -17.15
N TRP A 186 -33.43 11.84 -16.78
CA TRP A 186 -32.53 11.34 -15.72
C TRP A 186 -33.08 11.55 -14.31
N GLN A 187 -33.90 12.58 -14.09
CA GLN A 187 -34.62 12.78 -12.83
C GLN A 187 -35.67 11.68 -12.63
N ALA A 188 -36.40 11.28 -13.68
CA ALA A 188 -37.36 10.18 -13.64
C ALA A 188 -36.70 8.79 -13.55
N ALA A 189 -35.53 8.58 -14.16
CA ALA A 189 -34.77 7.33 -14.04
C ALA A 189 -34.16 7.15 -12.64
N LEU A 190 -33.76 8.26 -11.99
CA LEU A 190 -33.24 8.22 -10.62
C LEU A 190 -34.37 7.97 -9.59
N THR A 191 -35.56 8.55 -9.80
CA THR A 191 -36.72 8.37 -8.91
C THR A 191 -37.55 7.11 -9.17
N SER A 192 -37.50 6.54 -10.37
CA SER A 192 -38.19 5.27 -10.63
C SER A 192 -37.49 4.11 -9.92
N ASN A 193 -38.29 3.26 -9.28
CA ASN A 193 -37.88 2.08 -8.53
C ASN A 193 -36.91 2.37 -7.37
N LEU A 194 -37.23 3.35 -6.53
CA LEU A 194 -36.45 3.69 -5.34
C LEU A 194 -36.29 2.50 -4.37
N VAL A 195 -37.34 1.69 -4.23
CA VAL A 195 -37.40 0.53 -3.31
C VAL A 195 -36.30 -0.51 -3.60
N PRO A 196 -36.17 -1.09 -4.80
CA PRO A 196 -35.12 -2.07 -5.08
C PRO A 196 -33.71 -1.46 -5.04
N LYS A 197 -33.54 -0.18 -5.38
CA LYS A 197 -32.23 0.50 -5.29
C LYS A 197 -31.78 0.67 -3.85
N ILE A 198 -32.67 1.12 -2.97
CA ILE A 198 -32.40 1.24 -1.54
C ILE A 198 -32.19 -0.15 -0.95
N ALA A 199 -33.01 -1.15 -1.30
CA ALA A 199 -32.84 -2.52 -0.81
C ALA A 199 -31.47 -3.11 -1.20
N THR A 200 -31.02 -2.89 -2.45
CA THR A 200 -29.71 -3.35 -2.91
C THR A 200 -28.58 -2.61 -2.19
N PHE A 201 -28.71 -1.28 -2.02
CA PHE A 201 -27.73 -0.50 -1.29
C PHE A 201 -27.63 -0.95 0.18
N VAL A 202 -28.76 -1.13 0.86
CA VAL A 202 -28.81 -1.60 2.26
C VAL A 202 -28.23 -3.02 2.36
N LEU A 203 -28.53 -3.91 1.42
CA LEU A 203 -27.99 -5.26 1.39
C LEU A 203 -26.46 -5.26 1.20
N VAL A 204 -25.96 -4.51 0.21
CA VAL A 204 -24.53 -4.36 -0.04
C VAL A 204 -23.84 -3.72 1.16
N PHE A 205 -24.45 -2.70 1.76
CA PHE A 205 -23.92 -2.03 2.93
C PHE A 205 -23.89 -2.93 4.17
N ALA A 206 -24.95 -3.71 4.41
CA ALA A 206 -25.01 -4.69 5.49
C ALA A 206 -23.99 -5.81 5.29
N LEU A 207 -23.84 -6.32 4.07
CA LEU A 207 -22.82 -7.31 3.71
C LEU A 207 -21.41 -6.75 3.89
N TRP A 208 -21.19 -5.50 3.49
CA TRP A 208 -19.91 -4.82 3.68
C TRP A 208 -19.59 -4.63 5.16
N LEU A 209 -20.56 -4.18 5.98
CA LEU A 209 -20.39 -4.07 7.43
C LEU A 209 -20.08 -5.43 8.08
N PHE A 210 -20.72 -6.50 7.61
CA PHE A 210 -20.47 -7.85 8.09
C PHE A 210 -19.04 -8.31 7.77
N ILE A 211 -18.56 -8.09 6.55
CA ILE A 211 -17.21 -8.46 6.12
C ILE A 211 -16.14 -7.58 6.79
N ALA A 212 -16.31 -6.26 6.77
CA ALA A 212 -15.39 -5.30 7.37
C ALA A 212 -15.30 -5.43 8.90
N GLY A 213 -16.34 -5.98 9.53
CA GLY A 213 -16.37 -6.31 10.96
C GLY A 213 -15.46 -7.48 11.36
N GLN A 214 -15.03 -8.34 10.41
CA GLN A 214 -14.26 -9.56 10.72
C GLN A 214 -12.74 -9.38 10.83
N HIS A 215 -12.21 -8.16 10.72
CA HIS A 215 -10.77 -7.95 10.87
C HIS A 215 -10.32 -8.13 12.33
N ARG A 216 -9.72 -9.30 12.62
CA ARG A 216 -8.97 -9.55 13.87
C ARG A 216 -7.83 -8.52 13.94
N ALA A 217 -7.92 -7.58 14.88
CA ALA A 217 -6.86 -6.61 15.09
C ALA A 217 -5.64 -7.29 15.74
N GLU A 218 -4.45 -6.77 15.46
CA GLU A 218 -3.19 -7.24 16.04
C GLU A 218 -2.60 -6.09 16.85
N LEU A 219 -2.39 -6.31 18.15
CA LEU A 219 -1.78 -5.36 19.07
C LEU A 219 -0.37 -5.84 19.42
N ARG A 220 0.60 -4.93 19.39
CA ARG A 220 1.97 -5.20 19.84
C ARG A 220 2.20 -4.48 21.16
N ILE A 221 2.51 -5.25 22.19
CA ILE A 221 2.75 -4.74 23.53
C ILE A 221 4.12 -5.19 24.02
N THR A 222 4.82 -4.30 24.71
CA THR A 222 6.12 -4.62 25.33
C THR A 222 5.87 -4.96 26.79
N VAL A 223 6.18 -6.20 27.17
CA VAL A 223 5.98 -6.71 28.53
C VAL A 223 7.33 -7.00 29.20
N PRO A 224 7.45 -6.80 30.52
CA PRO A 224 8.65 -7.21 31.24
C PRO A 224 8.79 -8.73 31.27
N LEU A 225 10.02 -9.21 31.31
CA LEU A 225 10.35 -10.62 31.43
C LEU A 225 10.54 -11.01 32.89
N GLU A 226 9.79 -11.99 33.37
CA GLU A 226 9.96 -12.58 34.69
C GLU A 226 10.85 -13.84 34.63
N PHE A 227 11.79 -13.97 35.57
CA PHE A 227 12.64 -15.15 35.69
C PHE A 227 12.08 -16.09 36.78
N ARG A 228 11.85 -17.36 36.43
CA ARG A 228 11.33 -18.38 37.37
C ARG A 228 12.37 -19.47 37.61
N ASN A 229 12.31 -20.08 38.79
CA ASN A 229 13.18 -21.19 39.19
C ASN A 229 14.68 -20.89 39.05
N VAL A 230 15.12 -19.70 39.46
CA VAL A 230 16.55 -19.36 39.51
C VAL A 230 17.22 -20.32 40.52
N PRO A 231 18.23 -21.12 40.12
CA PRO A 231 18.95 -21.97 41.05
C PRO A 231 19.57 -21.14 42.19
N ALA A 232 19.46 -21.58 43.44
CA ALA A 232 19.88 -20.81 44.63
C ALA A 232 21.39 -20.48 44.67
N ASN A 233 22.20 -21.22 43.90
CA ASN A 233 23.64 -21.03 43.76
C ASN A 233 24.02 -20.20 42.53
N MET A 234 23.07 -19.51 41.89
CA MET A 234 23.31 -18.73 40.68
C MET A 234 22.62 -17.38 40.75
N GLU A 235 23.22 -16.39 40.12
CA GLU A 235 22.66 -15.05 39.97
C GLU A 235 22.81 -14.58 38.53
N ILE A 236 21.82 -13.81 38.05
CA ILE A 236 21.81 -13.30 36.69
C ILE A 236 22.77 -12.12 36.61
N SER A 237 23.78 -12.23 35.76
CA SER A 237 24.79 -11.21 35.51
C SER A 237 24.56 -10.56 34.13
N GLY A 238 24.69 -9.23 34.05
CA GLY A 238 24.70 -8.49 32.78
C GLY A 238 23.38 -7.86 32.29
N GLU A 239 23.50 -7.08 31.22
CA GLU A 239 22.41 -6.34 30.57
C GLU A 239 21.65 -7.25 29.58
N GLY A 240 20.83 -8.16 30.11
CA GLY A 240 19.92 -8.97 29.32
C GLY A 240 18.72 -8.19 28.79
N ALA A 241 18.00 -8.78 27.83
CA ALA A 241 16.71 -8.24 27.38
C ALA A 241 15.64 -8.45 28.48
N ASN A 242 15.41 -7.41 29.28
CA ASN A 242 14.42 -7.44 30.37
C ASN A 242 12.98 -7.20 29.89
N LYS A 243 12.79 -7.01 28.58
CA LYS A 243 11.50 -6.72 27.94
C LYS A 243 11.36 -7.55 26.67
N VAL A 244 10.14 -8.01 26.41
CA VAL A 244 9.77 -8.80 25.24
C VAL A 244 8.58 -8.14 24.57
N GLU A 245 8.63 -7.99 23.26
CA GLU A 245 7.51 -7.54 22.45
C GLU A 245 6.66 -8.75 22.07
N VAL A 246 5.39 -8.71 22.45
CA VAL A 246 4.41 -9.75 22.17
C VAL A 246 3.33 -9.17 21.25
N GLY A 247 3.16 -9.80 20.09
CA GLY A 247 2.04 -9.60 19.19
C GLY A 247 0.87 -10.47 19.61
N ILE A 248 -0.28 -9.84 19.84
CA ILE A 248 -1.49 -10.49 20.31
C ILE A 248 -2.61 -10.19 19.32
N ARG A 249 -3.36 -11.23 18.94
CA ARG A 249 -4.53 -11.14 18.07
C ARG A 249 -5.77 -11.58 18.82
N GLY A 250 -6.86 -10.86 18.64
CA GLY A 250 -8.12 -11.11 19.34
C GLY A 250 -9.30 -10.33 18.76
N SER A 251 -10.45 -10.44 19.42
CA SER A 251 -11.63 -9.65 19.05
C SER A 251 -11.38 -8.16 19.27
N ARG A 252 -11.97 -7.32 18.41
CA ARG A 252 -11.74 -5.86 18.41
C ARG A 252 -12.04 -5.22 19.77
N GLY A 253 -13.09 -5.66 20.47
CA GLY A 253 -13.46 -5.14 21.79
C GLY A 253 -12.53 -5.57 22.94
N MET A 254 -11.93 -6.75 22.86
CA MET A 254 -10.99 -7.21 23.90
C MET A 254 -9.62 -6.54 23.77
N ILE A 255 -9.15 -6.28 22.55
CA ILE A 255 -7.82 -5.66 22.31
C ILE A 255 -7.71 -4.27 22.94
N PHE A 256 -8.76 -3.45 22.86
CA PHE A 256 -8.75 -2.09 23.42
C PHE A 256 -8.80 -2.07 24.96
N GLY A 257 -9.15 -3.18 25.60
CA GLY A 257 -9.24 -3.28 27.06
C GLY A 257 -8.02 -3.93 27.74
N ILE A 258 -6.98 -4.31 26.99
CA ILE A 258 -5.81 -5.00 27.54
C ILE A 258 -4.89 -4.00 28.24
N THR A 259 -4.69 -4.19 29.54
CA THR A 259 -3.64 -3.52 30.32
C THR A 259 -2.35 -4.34 30.28
N PRO A 260 -1.15 -3.72 30.23
CA PRO A 260 0.13 -4.44 30.20
C PRO A 260 0.30 -5.51 31.29
N ASP A 261 -0.29 -5.32 32.47
CA ASP A 261 -0.15 -6.25 33.62
C ASP A 261 -0.84 -7.61 33.44
N GLN A 262 -1.77 -7.69 32.49
CA GLN A 262 -2.51 -8.92 32.18
C GLN A 262 -1.73 -9.87 31.27
N VAL A 263 -0.67 -9.39 30.62
CA VAL A 263 0.20 -10.18 29.75
C VAL A 263 1.55 -10.31 30.42
N ARG A 264 1.91 -11.54 30.81
CA ARG A 264 3.17 -11.81 31.51
C ARG A 264 4.02 -12.78 30.72
N ALA A 265 5.27 -12.41 30.46
CA ALA A 265 6.26 -13.28 29.85
C ALA A 265 7.19 -13.82 30.94
N PHE A 266 7.46 -15.13 30.92
CA PHE A 266 8.33 -15.78 31.88
C PHE A 266 9.32 -16.74 31.24
N VAL A 267 10.53 -16.81 31.80
CA VAL A 267 11.57 -17.78 31.42
C VAL A 267 11.87 -18.68 32.60
N ASP A 268 11.88 -19.99 32.36
CA ASP A 268 12.27 -20.99 33.35
C ASP A 268 13.79 -21.21 33.29
N LEU A 269 14.46 -20.99 34.41
CA LEU A 269 15.92 -21.11 34.54
C LEU A 269 16.35 -22.38 35.29
N SER A 270 15.44 -23.33 35.53
CA SER A 270 15.75 -24.58 36.25
C SER A 270 16.82 -25.44 35.59
N GLN A 271 16.99 -25.34 34.27
CA GLN A 271 18.00 -26.05 33.48
C GLN A 271 19.22 -25.18 33.14
N ALA A 272 19.37 -24.03 33.78
CA ALA A 272 20.47 -23.11 33.52
C ALA A 272 21.81 -23.67 34.04
N ALA A 273 22.88 -23.47 33.27
CA ALA A 273 24.25 -23.77 33.66
C ALA A 273 25.04 -22.48 33.94
N PRO A 274 26.17 -22.52 34.66
CA PRO A 274 27.05 -21.36 34.77
C PRO A 274 27.55 -20.90 33.39
N GLY A 275 27.61 -19.59 33.18
CA GLY A 275 28.06 -19.00 31.92
C GLY A 275 26.93 -18.51 31.02
N GLN A 276 27.13 -18.60 29.71
CA GLN A 276 26.20 -18.05 28.70
C GLN A 276 25.10 -19.06 28.37
N ASN A 277 23.85 -18.68 28.60
CA ASN A 277 22.68 -19.50 28.34
C ASN A 277 21.76 -18.84 27.31
N TYR A 278 21.13 -19.66 26.48
CA TYR A 278 20.16 -19.21 25.48
C TYR A 278 18.80 -19.84 25.78
N PHE A 279 17.82 -18.99 26.09
CA PHE A 279 16.45 -19.43 26.35
C PHE A 279 15.58 -19.04 25.18
N ARG A 280 14.94 -20.03 24.55
CA ARG A 280 13.98 -19.80 23.48
C ARG A 280 12.62 -19.47 24.09
N LEU A 281 12.01 -18.38 23.64
CA LEU A 281 10.65 -18.01 24.02
C LEU A 281 9.64 -18.68 23.10
N THR A 282 8.68 -19.36 23.70
CA THR A 282 7.56 -20.00 23.02
C THR A 282 6.23 -19.44 23.55
N VAL A 283 5.12 -19.86 22.94
CA VAL A 283 3.77 -19.43 23.37
C VAL A 283 3.50 -19.81 24.82
N ASP A 284 4.03 -20.94 25.30
CA ASP A 284 3.85 -21.40 26.68
C ASP A 284 4.52 -20.49 27.70
N ASN A 285 5.56 -19.74 27.28
CA ASN A 285 6.27 -18.77 28.11
C ASN A 285 5.49 -17.46 28.31
N ILE A 286 4.32 -17.30 27.68
CA ILE A 286 3.53 -16.08 27.75
C ILE A 286 2.13 -16.43 28.27
N ARG A 287 1.77 -15.83 29.40
CA ARG A 287 0.40 -15.89 29.92
C ARG A 287 -0.39 -14.73 29.35
N ALA A 288 -1.41 -15.05 28.55
CA ALA A 288 -2.38 -14.10 28.04
C ALA A 288 -3.79 -14.48 28.50
N PRO A 289 -4.74 -13.51 28.58
CA PRO A 289 -6.14 -13.79 28.88
C PRO A 289 -6.82 -14.68 27.82
N LEU A 290 -7.96 -15.28 28.20
CA LEU A 290 -8.71 -16.19 27.33
C LEU A 290 -9.18 -15.52 26.04
N GLY A 291 -9.18 -16.29 24.94
CA GLY A 291 -9.66 -15.82 23.63
C GLY A 291 -8.66 -14.97 22.83
N MET A 292 -7.38 -14.99 23.22
CA MET A 292 -6.29 -14.31 22.53
C MET A 292 -5.29 -15.30 21.94
N GLU A 293 -4.80 -15.00 20.75
CA GLU A 293 -3.76 -15.76 20.05
C GLU A 293 -2.46 -14.96 20.06
N ILE A 294 -1.35 -15.60 20.40
CA ILE A 294 -0.03 -14.99 20.30
C ILE A 294 0.45 -15.14 18.86
N THR A 295 0.67 -14.02 18.18
CA THR A 295 1.07 -14.01 16.77
C THR A 295 2.58 -13.92 16.61
N LYS A 296 3.23 -13.14 17.48
CA LYS A 296 4.64 -12.82 17.35
C LYS A 296 5.27 -12.66 18.73
N ILE A 297 6.50 -13.13 18.86
CA ILE A 297 7.33 -12.96 20.05
C ILE A 297 8.68 -12.43 19.56
N SER A 298 9.09 -11.28 20.06
CA SER A 298 10.34 -10.63 19.66
C SER A 298 11.08 -10.10 20.89
N PRO A 299 12.35 -10.49 21.10
CA PRO A 299 13.10 -11.51 20.35
C PRO A 299 12.61 -12.94 20.64
N ALA A 300 12.83 -13.88 19.72
CA ALA A 300 12.44 -15.29 19.90
C ALA A 300 13.38 -16.08 20.84
N SER A 301 14.55 -15.54 21.14
CA SER A 301 15.53 -16.13 22.05
C SER A 301 16.23 -15.04 22.85
N ILE A 302 16.45 -15.30 24.13
CA ILE A 302 17.11 -14.38 25.05
C ILE A 302 18.43 -15.01 25.48
N ARG A 303 19.49 -14.20 25.43
CA ARG A 303 20.81 -14.56 25.97
C ARG A 303 20.89 -14.03 27.40
N LEU A 304 21.17 -14.93 28.34
CA LEU A 304 21.38 -14.60 29.75
C LEU A 304 22.73 -15.14 30.20
N HIS A 305 23.46 -14.35 30.98
CA HIS A 305 24.66 -14.81 31.66
C HIS A 305 24.29 -15.13 33.11
N LEU A 306 24.66 -16.31 33.57
CA LEU A 306 24.48 -16.71 34.97
C LEU A 306 25.84 -16.96 35.60
N ASP A 307 26.06 -16.32 36.73
CA ASP A 307 27.26 -16.48 37.53
C ASP A 307 26.97 -17.39 38.70
N ALA A 308 27.93 -18.24 39.07
CA ALA A 308 27.85 -18.98 40.31
C ALA A 308 27.99 -18.00 41.49
N VAL A 309 27.10 -18.12 42.46
CA VAL A 309 27.20 -17.40 43.73
C VAL A 309 28.28 -18.08 44.57
N LYS A 310 29.36 -17.36 44.85
CA LYS A 310 30.48 -17.84 45.69
C LYS A 310 30.63 -16.97 46.92
N THR A 311 31.40 -17.46 47.89
CA THR A 311 31.84 -16.70 49.04
C THR A 311 33.34 -16.42 48.93
N GLN A 312 33.75 -15.21 49.31
CA GLN A 312 35.14 -14.78 49.29
C GLN A 312 35.45 -13.98 50.55
N SER A 313 36.57 -14.31 51.21
CA SER A 313 37.09 -13.52 52.32
C SER A 313 37.94 -12.37 51.79
N VAL A 314 37.62 -11.16 52.22
CA VAL A 314 38.24 -9.92 51.73
C VAL A 314 38.69 -9.07 52.93
N PRO A 315 39.91 -8.49 52.90
CA PRO A 315 40.39 -7.60 53.95
C PRO A 315 39.62 -6.27 53.98
N ILE A 316 39.45 -5.73 55.17
CA ILE A 316 38.77 -4.45 55.41
C ILE A 316 39.81 -3.35 55.63
N LYS A 317 39.64 -2.21 54.95
CA LYS A 317 40.47 -1.01 55.13
C LYS A 317 39.63 0.17 55.56
N ALA A 318 40.11 0.91 56.56
CA ALA A 318 39.46 2.15 56.98
C ALA A 318 39.64 3.24 55.91
N LYS A 319 38.53 3.85 55.49
CA LYS A 319 38.54 5.00 54.56
C LYS A 319 38.62 6.29 55.37
N LEU A 320 39.82 6.84 55.48
CA LEU A 320 40.06 8.06 56.23
C LEU A 320 39.90 9.29 55.32
N THR A 321 39.16 10.28 55.80
CA THR A 321 38.91 11.55 55.11
C THR A 321 39.20 12.72 56.06
N GLY A 322 39.42 13.92 55.51
CA GLY A 322 39.82 15.08 56.31
C GLY A 322 41.32 15.12 56.63
N LYS A 323 41.74 16.14 57.40
CA LYS A 323 43.13 16.29 57.88
C LYS A 323 43.13 16.32 59.40
N LEU A 324 44.06 15.61 60.00
CA LEU A 324 44.32 15.70 61.43
C LEU A 324 44.79 17.13 61.80
N PRO A 325 44.43 17.64 62.99
CA PRO A 325 45.02 18.87 63.53
C PRO A 325 46.55 18.78 63.57
N GLN A 326 47.26 19.89 63.36
CA GLN A 326 48.73 19.93 63.26
C GLN A 326 49.46 19.41 64.52
N THR A 327 48.76 19.26 65.64
CA THR A 327 49.27 18.78 66.93
C THR A 327 49.21 17.26 67.11
N LEU A 328 48.61 16.51 66.17
CA LEU A 328 48.35 15.08 66.29
C LEU A 328 48.83 14.31 65.06
N SER A 329 49.47 13.16 65.29
CA SER A 329 49.88 12.19 64.26
C SER A 329 49.14 10.87 64.45
N LEU A 330 48.89 10.17 63.33
CA LEU A 330 48.22 8.88 63.33
C LEU A 330 49.21 7.78 63.70
N LYS A 331 49.03 7.11 64.84
CA LYS A 331 49.91 6.03 65.31
C LYS A 331 49.54 4.68 64.66
N SER A 332 48.27 4.31 64.70
CA SER A 332 47.79 3.07 64.09
C SER A 332 46.27 3.12 63.88
N VAL A 333 45.79 2.44 62.83
CA VAL A 333 44.37 2.22 62.60
C VAL A 333 44.14 0.72 62.53
N GLY A 334 43.46 0.19 63.54
CA GLY A 334 43.02 -1.21 63.59
C GLY A 334 41.56 -1.32 63.15
N VAL A 335 41.22 -2.36 62.40
CA VAL A 335 39.84 -2.69 62.07
C VAL A 335 39.55 -4.09 62.63
N GLU A 336 38.52 -4.20 63.46
CA GLU A 336 38.08 -5.45 64.05
C GLU A 336 36.62 -5.74 63.65
N PRO A 337 36.36 -6.85 62.92
CA PRO A 337 37.30 -7.82 62.37
C PRO A 337 38.11 -7.29 61.17
N ALA A 338 39.31 -7.82 60.96
CA ALA A 338 40.19 -7.39 59.85
C ALA A 338 39.74 -7.94 58.47
N PHE A 339 38.91 -8.98 58.46
CA PHE A 339 38.38 -9.62 57.26
C PHE A 339 36.88 -9.77 57.35
N VAL A 340 36.22 -9.68 56.20
CA VAL A 340 34.78 -9.94 56.05
C VAL A 340 34.57 -10.98 54.95
N ILE A 341 33.52 -11.80 55.11
CA ILE A 341 33.12 -12.76 54.09
C ILE A 341 32.00 -12.14 53.27
N LEU A 342 32.28 -11.92 51.99
CA LEU A 342 31.31 -11.45 51.01
C LEU A 342 30.72 -12.65 50.26
N GLN A 343 29.46 -12.51 49.84
CA GLN A 343 28.72 -13.46 49.02
C GLN A 343 28.14 -12.72 47.80
N GLY A 344 28.25 -13.31 46.63
CA GLY A 344 27.72 -12.72 45.39
C GLY A 344 28.23 -13.41 44.12
N PRO A 345 27.98 -12.82 42.95
CA PRO A 345 28.42 -13.34 41.66
C PRO A 345 29.94 -13.45 41.57
N GLU A 346 30.46 -14.60 41.12
CA GLU A 346 31.89 -14.85 40.99
C GLU A 346 32.63 -13.79 40.18
N SER A 347 32.05 -13.30 39.06
CA SER A 347 32.73 -12.31 38.21
C SER A 347 32.88 -10.93 38.88
N ILE A 348 32.00 -10.61 39.82
CA ILE A 348 32.04 -9.35 40.57
C ILE A 348 32.94 -9.51 41.79
N LEU A 349 32.80 -10.60 42.55
CA LEU A 349 33.65 -10.90 43.70
C LEU A 349 35.14 -10.95 43.34
N ALA A 350 35.48 -11.55 42.18
CA ALA A 350 36.87 -11.62 41.71
C ALA A 350 37.50 -10.23 41.47
N LYS A 351 36.70 -9.18 41.26
CA LYS A 351 37.20 -7.80 41.10
C LYS A 351 37.45 -7.11 42.44
N ILE A 352 36.85 -7.61 43.53
CA ILE A 352 36.97 -7.01 44.86
C ILE A 352 38.19 -7.60 45.57
N ARG A 353 39.19 -6.75 45.80
CA ARG A 353 40.41 -7.10 46.54
C ARG A 353 40.38 -6.64 47.98
N GLU A 354 39.64 -5.58 48.27
CA GLU A 354 39.50 -4.96 49.58
C GLU A 354 38.14 -4.29 49.70
N VAL A 355 37.61 -4.21 50.92
CA VAL A 355 36.39 -3.48 51.24
C VAL A 355 36.75 -2.29 52.11
N PHE A 356 36.17 -1.13 51.81
CA PHE A 356 36.38 0.05 52.60
C PHE A 356 35.28 0.22 53.64
N THR A 357 35.60 0.87 54.76
CA THR A 357 34.57 1.38 55.66
C THR A 357 33.90 2.61 55.05
N ASP A 358 32.74 3.00 55.58
CA ASP A 358 32.23 4.36 55.35
C ASP A 358 33.31 5.40 55.73
N PRO A 359 33.32 6.57 55.09
CA PRO A 359 34.35 7.58 55.32
C PRO A 359 34.35 8.09 56.77
N ILE A 360 35.51 8.02 57.40
CA ILE A 360 35.76 8.55 58.75
C ILE A 360 36.42 9.92 58.61
N ASP A 361 35.80 10.97 59.14
CA ASP A 361 36.39 12.30 59.17
C ASP A 361 37.32 12.48 60.38
N LEU A 362 38.62 12.54 60.10
CA LEU A 362 39.67 12.70 61.10
C LEU A 362 39.64 14.07 61.80
N SER A 363 38.99 15.08 61.21
CA SER A 363 38.87 16.41 61.81
C SER A 363 38.00 16.41 63.08
N SER A 364 37.14 15.38 63.22
CA SER A 364 36.15 15.25 64.29
C SER A 364 36.62 14.42 65.48
N ILE A 365 37.87 13.93 65.46
CA ILE A 365 38.41 12.96 66.44
C ILE A 365 39.57 13.61 67.21
N PRO A 366 39.34 14.08 68.45
CA PRO A 366 40.36 14.75 69.26
C PRO A 366 41.28 13.79 70.04
N GLU A 367 40.86 12.53 70.27
CA GLU A 367 41.55 11.53 71.10
C GLU A 367 41.30 10.11 70.56
N ASP A 368 42.04 9.13 71.09
CA ASP A 368 41.88 7.71 70.77
C ASP A 368 40.42 7.26 70.92
N ARG A 369 39.86 6.67 69.85
CA ARG A 369 38.45 6.29 69.85
C ARG A 369 38.21 5.02 69.05
N LYS A 370 37.33 4.17 69.61
CA LYS A 370 36.73 3.04 68.91
C LYS A 370 35.38 3.47 68.35
N ILE A 371 35.23 3.39 67.03
CA ILE A 371 34.02 3.84 66.33
C ILE A 371 33.42 2.65 65.58
N PRO A 372 32.16 2.28 65.85
CA PRO A 372 31.43 1.33 65.01
C PRO A 372 31.02 2.02 63.71
N ILE A 373 31.38 1.43 62.57
CA ILE A 373 31.13 2.00 61.24
C ILE A 373 30.65 0.94 60.25
N GLY A 374 29.83 1.33 59.28
CA GLY A 374 29.39 0.47 58.20
C GLY A 374 30.50 0.20 57.18
N LEU A 375 30.25 -0.79 56.33
CA LEU A 375 31.10 -1.13 55.20
C LEU A 375 30.51 -0.50 53.92
N ASP A 376 31.38 0.17 53.17
CA ASP A 376 31.08 0.79 51.87
C ASP A 376 31.21 -0.29 50.78
N ILE A 377 30.11 -1.01 50.51
CA ILE A 377 30.04 -2.04 49.48
C ILE A 377 29.44 -1.42 48.21
N ASP A 378 30.30 -1.18 47.22
CA ASP A 378 29.99 -0.46 45.97
C ASP A 378 29.17 -1.30 44.94
N SER A 379 28.45 -2.34 45.38
CA SER A 379 27.67 -3.20 44.48
C SER A 379 26.40 -3.76 45.13
N PRO A 380 25.21 -3.56 44.53
CA PRO A 380 23.94 -4.03 45.08
C PRO A 380 23.75 -5.56 44.99
N GLN A 381 24.57 -6.25 44.19
CA GLN A 381 24.53 -7.72 44.02
C GLN A 381 25.43 -8.46 45.02
N ILE A 382 26.11 -7.72 45.91
CA ILE A 382 27.04 -8.31 46.88
C ILE A 382 26.46 -8.13 48.27
N HIS A 383 26.46 -9.22 49.01
CA HIS A 383 25.92 -9.28 50.35
C HIS A 383 26.96 -9.81 51.33
N LEU A 384 26.80 -9.46 52.60
CA LEU A 384 27.55 -10.09 53.67
C LEU A 384 27.06 -11.54 53.84
N ALA A 385 27.97 -12.49 53.96
CA ALA A 385 27.60 -13.87 54.23
C ALA A 385 26.83 -13.97 55.57
N ALA A 386 25.93 -14.95 55.67
CA ALA A 386 25.11 -15.16 56.87
C ALA A 386 25.97 -15.23 58.15
N GLY A 387 25.65 -14.39 59.14
CA GLY A 387 26.35 -14.33 60.43
C GLY A 387 27.52 -13.34 60.53
N GLN A 388 27.84 -12.60 59.46
CA GLN A 388 28.83 -11.52 59.51
C GLN A 388 28.22 -10.21 60.05
N PRO A 389 28.97 -9.43 60.86
CA PRO A 389 28.48 -8.16 61.39
C PRO A 389 28.40 -7.10 60.27
N SER A 390 27.31 -6.34 60.23
CA SER A 390 27.12 -5.22 59.29
C SER A 390 27.89 -3.95 59.67
N GLN A 391 28.41 -3.90 60.89
CA GLN A 391 29.27 -2.84 61.40
C GLN A 391 30.59 -3.41 61.90
N VAL A 392 31.68 -2.71 61.62
CA VAL A 392 33.03 -3.04 62.07
C VAL A 392 33.51 -1.97 63.05
N THR A 393 34.36 -2.37 64.00
CA THR A 393 34.94 -1.43 64.97
C THR A 393 36.29 -0.96 64.44
N VAL A 394 36.42 0.35 64.21
CA VAL A 394 37.70 0.96 63.85
C VAL A 394 38.31 1.58 65.10
N ASP A 395 39.50 1.10 65.48
CA ASP A 395 40.29 1.59 66.60
C ASP A 395 41.38 2.54 66.07
N ILE A 396 41.20 3.84 66.31
CA ILE A 396 42.12 4.88 65.87
C ILE A 396 42.96 5.32 67.07
N LYS A 397 44.28 5.17 66.96
CA LYS A 397 45.24 5.64 67.96
C LYS A 397 46.04 6.82 67.44
N LEU A 398 46.12 7.88 68.24
CA LEU A 398 46.76 9.14 67.93
C LEU A 398 47.98 9.34 68.85
N GLU A 399 48.98 10.06 68.35
CA GLU A 399 50.18 10.44 69.10
C GLU A 399 50.44 11.94 68.93
N GLN A 400 50.71 12.63 70.04
CA GLN A 400 50.99 14.07 70.01
C GLN A 400 52.34 14.30 69.32
N LEU A 401 52.33 15.21 68.33
CA LEU A 401 53.56 15.70 67.72
C LEU A 401 54.25 16.65 68.71
N PRO A 402 55.58 16.50 68.94
CA PRO A 402 56.33 17.31 69.89
C PRO A 402 56.46 18.78 69.49
#